data_AF-A0AA35WUK1-F1
#
_entry.id   AF-A0AA35WUK1-F1
#
_cell.length_a   1.000
_cell.length_b   1.000
_cell.length_c   1.000
_cell.angle_alpha   90.00
_cell.angle_beta   90.00
_cell.angle_gamma   90.00
#
_symmetry.space_group_name_H-M   'P 1'
#
loop_
_entity.id
_entity.type
_entity.pdbx_description
1 polymer ?
#
loop_
_entity_poly.entity_id
_entity_poly.type
_entity_poly.pdbx_seq_one_letter_code
_entity_poly.pdbx_strand_id
1 'polypeptide(L)'
;MFFKECDDYVDGGVLANNPSETGLTAVQEHFHSRGLPLTIAIVVSVGTGIYPAEELGRIDVQDFMFFGKQWLSFQDTVKTRAMNLIQLLSNALVESETVAMNTKARCEGQGTPYYRFSPKLAETVATGETDNKILINMLLSTIVKTVPRMEDIRIQFSRIAEATQKERFRKRRAL
;
A
#
# COMPACT_ATOMS: atom_id res chain seq x y z
N MET A 1 -13.73 -2.18 11.37
CA MET A 1 -15.00 -1.58 10.95
C MET A 1 -14.96 -1.53 9.44
N PHE A 2 -15.70 -2.42 8.76
CA PHE A 2 -15.84 -2.36 7.31
C PHE A 2 -16.95 -1.36 7.00
N PHE A 3 -16.70 -0.44 6.05
CA PHE A 3 -17.71 0.54 5.64
C PHE A 3 -18.93 -0.18 5.07
N LYS A 4 -20.12 0.36 5.34
CA LYS A 4 -21.36 -0.06 4.68
C LYS A 4 -21.35 0.54 3.27
N GLU A 5 -21.85 -0.20 2.29
CA GLU A 5 -22.04 0.31 0.91
C GLU A 5 -22.70 1.70 0.96
N CYS A 6 -22.09 2.65 0.26
CA CYS A 6 -22.58 4.01 0.16
C CYS A 6 -22.77 4.30 -1.33
N ASP A 7 -24.03 4.43 -1.74
CA ASP A 7 -24.42 4.79 -3.11
C ASP A 7 -23.70 3.97 -4.22
N ASP A 8 -23.74 2.63 -4.11
CA ASP A 8 -23.10 1.67 -5.04
C ASP A 8 -21.55 1.66 -5.04
N TYR A 9 -20.91 2.42 -4.14
CA TYR A 9 -19.46 2.40 -3.95
C TYR A 9 -19.05 1.58 -2.73
N VAL A 10 -17.94 0.86 -2.89
CA VAL A 10 -17.24 0.11 -1.84
C VAL A 10 -15.90 0.80 -1.55
N ASP A 11 -15.38 0.63 -0.34
CA ASP A 11 -14.08 1.17 0.07
C ASP A 11 -12.99 0.86 -0.98
N GLY A 12 -12.24 1.89 -1.37
CA GLY A 12 -11.10 1.76 -2.28
C GLY A 12 -10.05 0.78 -1.79
N GLY A 13 -9.97 0.48 -0.49
CA GLY A 13 -9.14 -0.60 0.06
C GLY A 13 -9.48 -2.00 -0.50
N VAL A 14 -10.72 -2.21 -0.96
CA VAL A 14 -11.15 -3.46 -1.63
C VAL A 14 -10.64 -3.55 -3.07
N LEU A 15 -10.47 -2.41 -3.75
CA LEU A 15 -9.98 -2.35 -5.13
C LEU A 15 -8.45 -2.15 -5.22
N ALA A 16 -7.89 -1.36 -4.32
CA ALA A 16 -6.49 -0.95 -4.32
C ALA A 16 -6.06 -0.46 -2.92
N ASN A 17 -5.57 -1.37 -2.06
CA ASN A 17 -4.99 -1.01 -0.76
C ASN A 17 -3.67 -0.21 -0.88
N ASN A 18 -3.13 -0.10 -2.10
CA ASN A 18 -2.03 0.81 -2.44
C ASN A 18 -2.26 1.37 -3.86
N PRO A 19 -2.64 2.65 -4.00
CA PRO A 19 -3.00 3.21 -5.30
C PRO A 19 -1.78 3.61 -6.15
N SER A 20 -0.54 3.31 -5.73
CA SER A 20 0.66 3.84 -6.38
C SER A 20 0.75 3.43 -7.87
N GLU A 21 0.48 2.17 -8.18
CA GLU A 21 0.56 1.66 -9.55
C GLU A 21 -0.57 2.21 -10.44
N THR A 22 -1.79 2.22 -9.91
CA THR A 22 -2.98 2.77 -10.60
C THR A 22 -2.83 4.27 -10.83
N GLY A 23 -2.37 5.01 -9.83
CA GLY A 23 -2.13 6.46 -9.92
C GLY A 23 -1.03 6.79 -10.93
N LEU A 24 0.07 6.03 -10.92
CA LEU A 24 1.15 6.18 -11.91
C LEU A 24 0.64 5.95 -13.33
N THR A 25 -0.18 4.91 -13.53
CA THR A 25 -0.79 4.59 -14.83
C THR A 25 -1.73 5.69 -15.28
N ALA A 26 -2.62 6.18 -14.41
CA ALA A 26 -3.57 7.24 -14.73
C ALA A 26 -2.87 8.56 -15.14
N VAL A 27 -1.78 8.93 -14.47
CA VAL A 27 -0.98 10.10 -14.87
C VAL A 27 -0.35 9.89 -16.24
N GLN A 28 0.22 8.72 -16.51
CA GLN A 28 0.83 8.42 -17.81
C GLN A 28 -0.21 8.44 -18.93
N GLU A 29 -1.38 7.85 -18.74
CA GLU A 29 -2.48 7.86 -19.70
C GLU A 29 -2.99 9.29 -19.98
N HIS A 30 -3.11 10.13 -18.94
CA HIS A 30 -3.55 11.51 -19.10
C HIS A 30 -2.62 12.32 -20.02
N PHE A 31 -1.31 12.21 -19.83
CA PHE A 31 -0.34 12.92 -20.67
C PHE A 31 -0.24 12.29 -22.06
N HIS A 32 -0.26 10.96 -22.16
CA HIS A 32 -0.19 10.23 -23.41
C HIS A 32 -1.39 10.55 -24.33
N SER A 33 -2.62 10.50 -23.80
CA SER A 33 -3.84 10.81 -24.55
C SER A 33 -3.89 12.25 -25.07
N ARG A 34 -3.14 13.16 -24.45
CA ARG A 34 -3.02 14.57 -24.87
C ARG A 34 -1.78 14.84 -25.74
N GLY A 35 -0.97 13.82 -26.01
CA GLY A 35 0.30 13.98 -26.73
C GLY A 35 1.30 14.89 -25.99
N LEU A 36 1.19 15.00 -24.66
CA LEU A 36 2.04 15.85 -23.85
C LEU A 36 3.25 15.07 -23.33
N PRO A 37 4.46 15.67 -23.33
CA PRO A 37 5.62 15.03 -22.72
C PRO A 37 5.42 14.94 -21.20
N LEU A 38 5.75 13.78 -20.63
CA LEU A 38 5.71 13.52 -19.19
C LEU A 38 7.08 13.07 -18.71
N THR A 39 7.60 13.75 -17.71
CA THR A 39 8.79 13.33 -16.96
C THR A 39 8.42 13.22 -15.50
N ILE A 40 8.46 12.00 -14.97
CA ILE A 40 8.22 11.74 -13.56
C ILE A 40 9.57 11.82 -12.84
N ALA A 41 9.74 12.83 -11.99
CA ALA A 41 11.00 13.04 -11.30
C ALA A 41 11.19 12.11 -10.09
N ILE A 42 10.08 11.74 -9.43
CA ILE A 42 10.08 10.91 -8.22
C ILE A 42 8.69 10.33 -8.00
N VAL A 43 8.62 9.12 -7.44
CA VAL A 43 7.39 8.52 -6.92
C VAL A 43 7.56 8.27 -5.42
N VAL A 44 6.58 8.71 -4.63
CA VAL A 44 6.57 8.56 -3.18
C VAL A 44 5.28 7.86 -2.77
N SER A 45 5.42 6.69 -2.17
CA SER A 45 4.31 5.89 -1.66
C SER A 45 4.33 5.91 -0.13
N VAL A 46 3.20 6.29 0.47
CA VAL A 46 3.03 6.35 1.93
C VAL A 46 2.02 5.29 2.34
N GLY A 47 2.42 4.40 3.23
CA GLY A 47 1.59 3.35 3.81
C GLY A 47 1.17 3.70 5.24
N THR A 48 0.13 3.02 5.72
CA THR A 48 -0.43 3.18 7.07
C THR A 48 0.31 2.37 8.13
N GLY A 49 1.33 1.60 7.74
CA GLY A 49 2.11 0.74 8.61
C GLY A 49 2.07 -0.73 8.18
N ILE A 50 3.07 -1.48 8.62
CA ILE A 50 3.17 -2.93 8.43
C ILE A 50 3.01 -3.58 9.80
N TYR A 51 1.94 -4.35 9.96
CA TYR A 51 1.67 -5.08 11.20
C TYR A 51 2.51 -6.37 11.28
N PRO A 52 2.82 -6.85 12.51
CA PRO A 52 3.42 -8.17 12.67
C PRO A 52 2.50 -9.23 12.06
N ALA A 53 3.10 -10.28 11.47
CA ALA A 53 2.32 -11.40 10.95
C ALA A 53 1.60 -12.09 12.10
N GLU A 54 0.28 -12.19 12.02
CA GLU A 54 -0.49 -13.04 12.92
C GLU A 54 -0.30 -14.50 12.49
N GLU A 55 -0.03 -15.39 13.45
CA GLU A 55 -0.08 -16.83 13.20
C GLU A 55 -1.53 -17.22 12.88
N LEU A 56 -1.88 -17.19 11.59
CA LEU A 56 -3.09 -17.83 11.12
C LEU A 56 -2.94 -19.32 11.42
N GLY A 57 -3.78 -19.83 12.35
CA GLY A 57 -3.77 -21.23 12.76
C GLY A 57 -3.70 -22.15 11.55
N ARG A 58 -2.81 -23.15 11.58
CA ARG A 58 -2.49 -24.06 10.48
C ARG A 58 -3.74 -24.47 9.70
N ILE A 59 -3.85 -24.00 8.46
CA ILE A 59 -4.80 -24.55 7.49
C ILE A 59 -4.03 -25.65 6.74
N ASP A 60 -4.12 -26.88 7.24
CA ASP A 60 -3.50 -28.01 6.58
C ASP A 60 -4.34 -28.43 5.37
N VAL A 61 -3.82 -28.20 4.17
CA VAL A 61 -4.49 -28.50 2.89
C VAL A 61 -4.64 -30.01 2.70
N GLN A 62 -3.84 -30.82 3.39
CA GLN A 62 -3.98 -32.28 3.34
C GLN A 62 -5.23 -32.76 4.08
N ASP A 63 -5.58 -32.15 5.22
CA ASP A 63 -6.82 -32.46 5.94
C ASP A 63 -8.08 -32.08 5.15
N PHE A 64 -7.97 -31.15 4.20
CA PHE A 64 -9.05 -30.81 3.26
C PHE A 64 -9.33 -31.93 2.25
N MET A 65 -8.34 -32.77 1.93
CA MET A 65 -8.46 -33.80 0.91
C MET A 65 -8.81 -35.18 1.50
N PHE A 66 -8.45 -35.44 2.76
CA PHE A 66 -8.70 -36.70 3.46
C PHE A 66 -10.00 -36.67 4.30
N PHE A 67 -11.15 -36.44 3.68
CA PHE A 67 -12.45 -36.55 4.35
C PHE A 67 -12.86 -38.03 4.54
N GLY A 68 -12.26 -38.67 5.52
CA GLY A 68 -12.72 -39.95 6.06
C GLY A 68 -12.99 -39.83 7.55
N LYS A 69 -14.28 -39.72 7.93
CA LYS A 69 -14.85 -39.98 9.28
C LYS A 69 -14.89 -38.81 10.30
N GLN A 70 -15.80 -37.85 10.12
CA GLN A 70 -16.62 -37.34 11.24
C GLN A 70 -17.75 -36.42 10.74
N TRP A 71 -18.98 -36.94 10.68
CA TRP A 71 -20.14 -36.31 10.03
C TRP A 71 -20.91 -35.30 10.90
N LEU A 72 -20.58 -35.12 12.18
CA LEU A 72 -21.41 -34.38 13.13
C LEU A 72 -20.98 -32.92 13.39
N SER A 73 -19.84 -32.46 12.87
CA SER A 73 -19.38 -31.07 12.99
C SER A 73 -19.17 -30.38 11.63
N PHE A 74 -19.66 -30.98 10.54
CA PHE A 74 -19.34 -30.56 9.18
C PHE A 74 -19.76 -29.13 8.86
N GLN A 75 -20.95 -28.69 9.28
CA GLN A 75 -21.46 -27.38 8.87
C GLN A 75 -20.70 -26.22 9.52
N ASP A 76 -20.42 -26.30 10.82
CA ASP A 76 -19.70 -25.24 11.54
C ASP A 76 -18.21 -25.26 11.22
N THR A 77 -17.63 -26.45 11.05
CA THR A 77 -16.21 -26.60 10.65
C THR A 77 -15.99 -26.11 9.22
N VAL A 78 -16.90 -26.41 8.29
CA VAL A 78 -16.82 -25.94 6.90
C VAL A 78 -17.06 -24.43 6.82
N LYS A 79 -18.03 -23.87 7.55
CA LYS A 79 -18.25 -22.42 7.59
C LYS A 79 -17.05 -21.65 8.14
N THR A 80 -16.52 -22.08 9.29
CA THR A 80 -15.37 -21.42 9.91
C THR A 80 -14.13 -21.50 9.02
N ARG A 81 -13.91 -22.64 8.36
CA ARG A 81 -12.77 -22.82 7.45
C ARG A 81 -12.95 -22.08 6.12
N ALA A 82 -14.17 -21.96 5.60
CA ALA A 82 -14.47 -21.14 4.42
C ALA A 82 -14.28 -19.65 4.72
N MET A 83 -14.70 -19.18 5.90
CA MET A 83 -14.43 -17.81 6.36
C MET A 83 -12.93 -17.55 6.47
N ASN A 84 -12.15 -18.49 7.04
CA ASN A 84 -10.69 -18.35 7.11
C ASN A 84 -10.04 -18.30 5.72
N LEU A 85 -10.51 -19.08 4.74
CA LEU A 85 -10.01 -19.03 3.37
C LEU A 85 -10.37 -17.72 2.66
N ILE A 86 -11.60 -17.23 2.84
CA ILE A 86 -12.02 -15.91 2.34
C ILE A 86 -11.18 -14.81 2.96
N GLN A 87 -10.87 -14.91 4.25
CA GLN A 87 -10.04 -13.94 4.96
C GLN A 87 -8.58 -14.01 4.49
N LEU A 88 -8.04 -15.20 4.22
CA LEU A 88 -6.70 -15.38 3.65
C LEU A 88 -6.62 -14.82 2.23
N LEU A 89 -7.61 -15.12 1.38
CA LEU A 89 -7.71 -14.57 0.02
C LEU A 89 -7.88 -13.05 0.05
N SER A 90 -8.72 -12.53 0.94
CA SER A 90 -8.87 -11.08 1.15
C SER A 90 -7.54 -10.47 1.58
N ASN A 91 -6.83 -11.06 2.53
CA ASN A 91 -5.53 -10.56 2.99
C ASN A 91 -4.47 -10.62 1.87
N ALA A 92 -4.46 -11.67 1.05
CA ALA A 92 -3.55 -11.82 -0.08
C ALA A 92 -3.86 -10.83 -1.23
N LEU A 93 -5.14 -10.55 -1.49
CA LEU A 93 -5.57 -9.57 -2.51
C LEU A 93 -5.30 -8.13 -2.07
N VAL A 94 -5.24 -7.88 -0.76
CA VAL A 94 -5.13 -6.56 -0.15
C VAL A 94 -3.67 -6.26 0.26
N GLU A 95 -2.69 -7.07 -0.12
CA GLU A 95 -1.30 -6.87 0.33
C GLU A 95 -0.64 -5.63 -0.30
N SER A 96 -0.73 -4.50 0.41
CA SER A 96 -0.21 -3.19 0.00
C SER A 96 1.29 -3.19 -0.31
N GLU A 97 2.07 -4.07 0.32
CA GLU A 97 3.54 -4.12 0.15
C GLU A 97 3.93 -4.84 -1.15
N THR A 98 3.21 -5.89 -1.56
CA THR A 98 3.42 -6.55 -2.85
C THR A 98 3.17 -5.57 -4.01
N VAL A 99 2.10 -4.77 -3.94
CA VAL A 99 1.85 -3.69 -4.90
C VAL A 99 2.96 -2.63 -4.87
N ALA A 100 3.46 -2.26 -3.69
CA ALA A 100 4.57 -1.33 -3.55
C ALA A 100 5.85 -1.85 -4.20
N MET A 101 6.14 -3.14 -4.10
CA MET A 101 7.29 -3.79 -4.74
C MET A 101 7.17 -3.79 -6.27
N ASN A 102 5.99 -4.10 -6.81
CA ASN A 102 5.74 -4.04 -8.25
C ASN A 102 5.91 -2.62 -8.79
N THR A 103 5.36 -1.63 -8.07
CA THR A 103 5.50 -0.21 -8.43
C THR A 103 6.97 0.20 -8.41
N LYS A 104 7.72 -0.23 -7.39
CA LYS A 104 9.16 0.03 -7.29
C LYS A 104 9.92 -0.51 -8.50
N ALA A 105 9.70 -1.78 -8.87
CA ALA A 105 10.36 -2.41 -10.00
C ALA A 105 10.06 -1.69 -11.32
N ARG A 106 8.81 -1.26 -11.52
CA ARG A 106 8.41 -0.43 -12.68
C ARG A 106 9.14 0.91 -12.70
N CYS A 107 9.20 1.61 -11.56
CA CYS A 107 9.89 2.89 -11.44
C CYS A 107 11.40 2.75 -11.72
N GLU A 108 12.04 1.72 -11.16
CA GLU A 108 13.45 1.41 -11.41
C GLU A 108 13.71 1.12 -12.89
N GLY A 109 12.84 0.35 -13.56
CA GLY A 109 12.92 0.10 -15.00
C GLY A 109 12.78 1.36 -15.86
N GLN A 110 12.10 2.40 -15.36
CA GLN A 110 11.94 3.70 -16.00
C GLN A 110 13.01 4.72 -15.57
N GLY A 111 13.96 4.33 -14.71
CA GLY A 111 14.96 5.25 -14.15
C GLY A 111 14.37 6.31 -13.21
N THR A 112 13.16 6.07 -12.69
CA THR A 112 12.46 6.98 -11.77
C THR A 112 12.71 6.56 -10.32
N PRO A 113 13.25 7.44 -9.46
CA PRO A 113 13.40 7.15 -8.04
C PRO A 113 12.06 6.86 -7.35
N TYR A 114 12.00 5.77 -6.59
CA TYR A 114 10.82 5.35 -5.84
C TYR A 114 11.12 5.24 -4.33
N TYR A 115 10.28 5.85 -3.50
CA TYR A 115 10.39 5.81 -2.05
C TYR A 115 9.09 5.29 -1.43
N ARG A 116 9.19 4.22 -0.63
CA ARG A 116 8.08 3.69 0.18
C ARG A 116 8.33 3.95 1.66
N PHE A 117 7.38 4.63 2.29
CA PHE A 117 7.35 4.88 3.72
C PHE A 117 6.15 4.14 4.34
N SER A 118 6.43 3.01 5.00
CA SER A 118 5.44 2.25 5.75
C SER A 118 6.13 1.73 7.02
N PRO A 119 5.85 2.31 8.20
CA PRO A 119 6.54 1.94 9.44
C PRO A 119 6.12 0.54 9.88
N LYS A 120 7.07 -0.32 10.23
CA LYS A 120 6.74 -1.59 10.92
C LYS A 120 6.21 -1.26 12.31
N LEU A 121 4.97 -1.61 12.61
CA LEU A 121 4.34 -1.39 13.91
C LEU A 121 4.60 -2.59 14.83
N ALA A 122 4.55 -2.37 16.15
CA ALA A 122 4.86 -3.40 17.14
C ALA A 122 3.67 -4.34 17.39
N GLU A 123 2.46 -3.81 17.24
CA GLU A 123 1.19 -4.50 17.49
C GLU A 123 0.20 -4.19 16.38
N THR A 124 -0.74 -5.10 16.16
CA THR A 124 -1.85 -4.90 15.24
C THR A 124 -2.81 -3.86 15.84
N VAL A 125 -3.09 -2.80 15.09
CA VAL A 125 -4.04 -1.77 15.50
C VAL A 125 -5.25 -1.79 14.57
N ALA A 126 -6.45 -1.80 15.14
CA ALA A 126 -7.67 -1.82 14.36
C ALA A 126 -7.87 -0.49 13.61
N THR A 127 -8.41 -0.54 12.39
CA THR A 127 -8.67 0.65 11.55
C THR A 127 -9.55 1.72 12.23
N GLY A 128 -10.37 1.33 13.21
CA GLY A 128 -11.24 2.24 13.96
C GLY A 128 -10.74 2.55 15.37
N GLU A 129 -9.44 2.40 15.64
CA GLU A 129 -8.86 2.70 16.95
C GLU A 129 -9.06 4.18 17.33
N THR A 130 -9.45 4.42 18.59
CA THR A 130 -9.73 5.76 19.13
C THR A 130 -8.97 6.04 20.43
N ASP A 131 -8.29 5.06 21.01
CA ASP A 131 -7.43 5.28 22.18
C ASP A 131 -6.21 6.12 21.79
N ASN A 132 -6.18 7.34 22.31
CA ASN A 132 -5.09 8.29 22.13
C ASN A 132 -3.72 7.71 22.49
N LYS A 133 -3.62 6.83 23.50
CA LYS A 133 -2.34 6.24 23.90
C LYS A 133 -1.77 5.35 22.78
N ILE A 134 -2.61 4.54 22.17
CA ILE A 134 -2.23 3.66 21.05
C ILE A 134 -1.85 4.52 19.84
N LEU A 135 -2.67 5.53 19.51
CA LEU A 135 -2.41 6.42 18.38
C LEU A 135 -1.12 7.24 18.55
N ILE A 136 -0.84 7.74 19.75
CA ILE A 136 0.41 8.43 20.08
C ILE A 136 1.60 7.49 19.94
N ASN A 137 1.48 6.24 20.40
CA ASN A 137 2.54 5.24 20.26
C ASN A 137 2.82 4.91 18.79
N MET A 138 1.79 4.78 17.96
CA MET A 138 1.92 4.61 16.51
C MET A 138 2.64 5.80 15.86
N LEU A 139 2.27 7.03 16.23
CA LEU A 139 2.88 8.25 15.71
C LEU A 139 4.37 8.32 16.07
N LEU A 140 4.71 8.12 17.34
CA LEU A 140 6.09 8.14 17.82
C LEU A 140 6.94 7.06 17.13
N SER A 141 6.41 5.84 17.04
CA SER A 141 7.05 4.74 16.32
C SER A 141 7.32 5.09 14.86
N THR A 142 6.38 5.77 14.21
CA THR A 142 6.51 6.21 12.82
C THR A 142 7.60 7.26 12.66
N ILE A 143 7.62 8.28 13.53
CA ILE A 143 8.62 9.35 13.51
C ILE A 143 10.03 8.77 13.65
N VAL A 144 10.25 7.95 14.68
CA VAL A 144 11.57 7.34 14.96
C VAL A 144 12.08 6.51 13.79
N LYS A 145 11.20 5.74 13.12
CA LYS A 145 11.57 4.85 12.01
C LYS A 145 11.70 5.56 10.67
N THR A 146 10.99 6.66 10.47
CA THR A 146 10.85 7.30 9.15
C THR A 146 11.79 8.48 8.97
N VAL A 147 11.96 9.32 10.00
CA VAL A 147 12.79 10.53 9.94
C VAL A 147 14.22 10.28 9.45
N PRO A 148 14.93 9.23 9.89
CA PRO A 148 16.29 8.96 9.39
C PRO A 148 16.36 8.71 7.88
N ARG A 149 15.27 8.23 7.28
CA ARG A 149 15.16 7.94 5.83
C ARG A 149 14.68 9.14 5.02
N MET A 150 14.32 10.25 5.67
CA MET A 150 13.83 11.45 4.98
C MET A 150 14.96 12.31 4.38
N GLU A 151 16.21 12.07 4.74
CA GLU A 151 17.32 12.88 4.21
C GLU A 151 17.53 12.64 2.71
N ASP A 152 17.46 11.39 2.26
CA ASP A 152 17.61 11.03 0.84
C ASP A 152 16.56 11.72 -0.03
N ILE A 153 15.31 11.74 0.43
CA ILE A 153 14.22 12.37 -0.30
C ILE A 153 14.32 13.90 -0.26
N ARG A 154 14.79 14.48 0.86
CA ARG A 154 15.02 15.93 0.99
C ARG A 154 16.05 16.43 -0.03
N ILE A 155 17.11 15.66 -0.24
CA ILE A 155 18.13 15.96 -1.25
C ILE A 155 17.51 15.93 -2.66
N GLN A 156 16.69 14.92 -2.97
CA GLN A 156 16.03 14.85 -4.27
C GLN A 156 15.07 16.01 -4.52
N PHE A 157 14.25 16.37 -3.53
CA PHE A 157 13.36 17.52 -3.64
C PHE A 157 14.11 18.83 -3.87
N SER A 158 15.24 19.03 -3.19
CA SER A 158 16.11 20.20 -3.41
C SER A 158 16.61 20.26 -4.85
N ARG A 159 17.08 19.14 -5.41
CA ARG A 159 17.54 19.04 -6.81
C ARG A 159 16.42 19.33 -7.80
N ILE A 160 15.21 18.81 -7.57
CA ILE A 160 14.03 19.05 -8.41
C ILE A 160 13.65 20.54 -8.37
N ALA A 161 13.66 21.16 -7.19
CA ALA A 161 13.36 22.57 -7.03
C ALA A 161 14.35 23.47 -7.80
N GLU A 162 15.66 23.20 -7.68
CA GLU A 162 16.70 23.91 -8.43
C GLU A 162 16.55 23.77 -9.94
N ALA A 163 16.29 22.53 -10.43
CA ALA A 163 16.09 22.28 -11.85
C ALA A 163 14.86 23.04 -12.39
N THR A 164 13.76 23.02 -11.64
CA THR A 164 12.52 23.73 -11.99
C THR A 164 12.74 25.24 -12.05
N GLN A 165 13.50 25.82 -11.10
CA GLN A 165 13.83 27.24 -11.13
C GLN A 165 14.67 27.60 -12.36
N LYS A 166 15.72 26.82 -12.67
CA LYS A 166 16.57 27.04 -13.86
C LYS A 166 15.76 27.00 -15.15
N GLU A 167 14.81 26.08 -15.27
CA GLU A 167 13.94 25.98 -16.45
C GLU A 167 13.02 27.21 -16.58
N ARG A 168 12.42 27.67 -15.47
CA ARG A 168 11.61 28.90 -15.45
C ARG A 168 12.42 30.14 -15.86
N PHE A 169 13.67 30.27 -15.38
CA PHE A 169 14.55 31.37 -15.76
C PHE A 169 14.93 31.31 -17.26
N ARG A 170 15.19 30.12 -17.81
CA ARG A 170 15.47 29.94 -19.25
C ARG A 170 14.28 30.36 -20.10
N LYS A 171 13.05 29.92 -19.74
CA LYS A 171 11.82 30.30 -20.47
C LYS A 171 11.58 31.81 -20.45
N ARG A 172 11.86 32.48 -19.32
CA ARG A 172 11.74 33.96 -19.20
C ARG A 172 12.76 34.74 -20.01
N ARG A 173 13.93 34.16 -20.31
CA ARG A 173 14.97 34.80 -21.15
C ARG A 173 14.78 34.56 -22.65
N ALA A 174 13.91 33.61 -23.03
CA ALA A 174 13.61 33.26 -24.42
C ALA A 174 12.35 33.98 -24.97
N LEU A 175 11.69 34.79 -24.12
CA LEU A 175 10.62 35.72 -24.45
C LEU A 175 11.19 37.14 -24.50
#